data_AF-A0A267EHK4-F1
#
_entry.id   AF-A0A267EHK4-F1
#
_cell.length_a   1.000
_cell.length_b   1.000
_cell.length_c   1.000
_cell.angle_alpha   90.00
_cell.angle_beta   90.00
_cell.angle_gamma   90.00
#
_symmetry.space_group_name_H-M   'P 1'
#
loop_
_entity.id
_entity.type
_entity.pdbx_description
1 polymer ?
#
loop_
_entity_poly.entity_id
_entity_poly.type
_entity_poly.pdbx_seq_one_letter_code
_entity_poly.pdbx_strand_id
1 'polypeptide(L)'
;CQSTDRFMPPGGKIRQTVLQLYRDFLRLGRQKPGVADLAKREFRRHSRIPASDVVRIEQQVRRGKHLLATLSSQHVTGIGSIGPPVQSKIDPASTASKS
;
A
#
# COMPACT_ATOMS: atom_id res chain seq x y z
N CYS A 1 -38.67 2.63 6.35
CA CYS A 1 -38.54 1.60 5.29
C CYS A 1 -37.09 1.54 4.81
N GLN A 2 -36.24 0.71 5.45
CA GLN A 2 -34.86 0.46 4.98
C GLN A 2 -34.84 -0.99 4.52
N SER A 3 -35.24 -1.19 3.28
CA SER A 3 -35.29 -2.50 2.66
C SER A 3 -33.89 -2.95 2.22
N THR A 4 -33.66 -4.23 2.44
CA THR A 4 -32.66 -5.11 1.82
C THR A 4 -31.20 -4.92 2.24
N ASP A 5 -30.88 -5.62 3.33
CA ASP A 5 -29.88 -6.68 3.27
C ASP A 5 -29.90 -7.40 1.89
N ARG A 6 -28.71 -7.63 1.30
CA ARG A 6 -28.44 -8.31 0.00
C ARG A 6 -28.23 -7.43 -1.24
N PHE A 7 -27.02 -6.88 -1.40
CA PHE A 7 -26.27 -7.01 -2.67
C PHE A 7 -24.75 -6.81 -2.49
N MET A 8 -24.11 -7.62 -1.65
CA MET A 8 -22.67 -7.84 -1.77
C MET A 8 -22.51 -9.26 -2.36
N PRO A 9 -22.43 -9.41 -3.70
CA PRO A 9 -22.37 -10.73 -4.31
C PRO A 9 -21.13 -11.48 -3.78
N PRO A 10 -21.23 -12.80 -3.52
CA PRO A 10 -20.09 -13.61 -3.13
C PRO A 10 -19.14 -13.73 -4.34
N GLY A 11 -18.21 -12.78 -4.48
CA GLY A 11 -17.16 -12.86 -5.51
C GLY A 11 -17.26 -11.88 -6.66
N GLY A 12 -17.45 -10.58 -6.40
CA GLY A 12 -17.13 -9.56 -7.40
C GLY A 12 -15.62 -9.51 -7.71
N LYS A 13 -15.24 -9.32 -8.98
CA LYS A 13 -13.83 -9.19 -9.43
C LYS A 13 -13.04 -8.17 -8.61
N ILE A 14 -13.68 -7.09 -8.18
CA ILE A 14 -13.06 -6.05 -7.35
C ILE A 14 -12.72 -6.56 -5.95
N ARG A 15 -13.61 -7.31 -5.30
CA ARG A 15 -13.36 -7.89 -3.96
C ARG A 15 -12.18 -8.86 -4.00
N GLN A 16 -12.13 -9.71 -5.04
CA GLN A 16 -10.99 -10.61 -5.26
C GLN A 16 -9.70 -9.82 -5.45
N THR A 17 -9.73 -8.74 -6.24
CA THR A 17 -8.57 -7.87 -6.47
C THR A 17 -8.09 -7.22 -5.16
N VAL A 18 -8.99 -6.73 -4.32
CA VAL A 18 -8.67 -6.15 -3.01
C VAL A 18 -8.02 -7.19 -2.09
N LEU A 19 -8.57 -8.40 -2.05
CA LEU A 19 -8.03 -9.49 -1.22
C LEU A 19 -6.65 -9.96 -1.71
N GLN A 20 -6.45 -10.08 -3.02
CA GLN A 20 -5.14 -10.38 -3.59
C GLN A 20 -4.13 -9.30 -3.24
N LEU A 21 -4.48 -8.04 -3.44
CA LEU A 21 -3.62 -6.90 -3.11
C LEU A 21 -3.21 -6.90 -1.64
N TYR A 22 -4.15 -7.17 -0.73
CA TYR A 22 -3.85 -7.30 0.71
C TYR A 22 -2.85 -8.44 1.00
N ARG A 23 -3.04 -9.61 0.37
CA ARG A 23 -2.12 -10.74 0.52
C ARG A 23 -0.73 -10.42 0.01
N ASP A 24 -0.61 -9.67 -1.08
CA ASP A 24 0.67 -9.27 -1.63
C ASP A 24 1.41 -8.31 -0.69
N PHE A 25 0.70 -7.37 -0.06
CA PHE A 25 1.29 -6.54 1.01
C PHE A 25 1.75 -7.35 2.22
N LEU A 26 0.98 -8.35 2.65
CA LEU A 26 1.40 -9.22 3.75
C LEU A 26 2.63 -10.06 3.39
N ARG A 27 2.72 -10.53 2.14
CA ARG A 27 3.90 -11.24 1.64
C ARG A 27 5.12 -10.34 1.62
N LEU A 28 4.98 -9.12 1.10
CA LEU A 28 6.06 -8.13 1.12
C LEU A 28 6.46 -7.78 2.56
N GLY A 29 5.51 -7.73 3.48
CA GLY A 29 5.78 -7.49 4.90
C GLY A 29 6.50 -8.60 5.64
N ARG A 30 6.56 -9.82 5.10
CA ARG A 30 7.46 -10.87 5.62
C ARG A 30 8.92 -10.60 5.27
N GLN A 31 9.15 -9.90 4.16
CA GLN A 31 10.50 -9.51 3.72
C GLN A 31 10.90 -8.14 4.27
N LYS A 32 9.92 -7.24 4.51
CA LYS A 32 10.13 -5.86 4.94
C LYS A 32 9.34 -5.55 6.21
N PRO A 33 10.01 -5.43 7.38
CA PRO A 33 9.34 -5.14 8.63
C PRO A 33 8.60 -3.79 8.54
N GLY A 34 7.41 -3.71 9.14
CA GLY A 34 6.57 -2.51 9.15
C GLY A 34 5.58 -2.38 7.98
N VAL A 35 5.82 -3.03 6.83
CA VAL A 35 4.86 -3.02 5.69
C VAL A 35 3.54 -3.69 6.10
N ALA A 36 3.61 -4.86 6.74
CA ALA A 36 2.42 -5.64 7.08
C ALA A 36 1.48 -4.85 8.01
N ASP A 37 2.02 -4.16 9.01
CA ASP A 37 1.21 -3.41 9.96
C ASP A 37 0.68 -2.10 9.38
N LEU A 38 1.46 -1.44 8.51
CA LEU A 38 0.97 -0.31 7.72
C LEU A 38 -0.20 -0.75 6.82
N ALA A 39 -0.05 -1.87 6.10
CA ALA A 39 -1.11 -2.42 5.27
C ALA A 39 -2.37 -2.72 6.08
N LYS A 40 -2.26 -3.43 7.22
CA LYS A 40 -3.41 -3.69 8.10
C LYS A 40 -4.13 -2.40 8.51
N ARG A 41 -3.39 -1.35 8.92
CA ARG A 41 -3.98 -0.07 9.33
C ARG A 41 -4.71 0.62 8.18
N GLU A 42 -4.09 0.71 7.01
CA GLU A 42 -4.68 1.40 5.86
C GLU A 42 -5.89 0.65 5.31
N PHE A 43 -5.82 -0.67 5.17
CA PHE A 43 -6.97 -1.48 4.74
C PHE A 43 -8.13 -1.39 5.74
N ARG A 44 -7.85 -1.33 7.05
CA ARG A 44 -8.87 -1.12 8.09
C ARG A 44 -9.46 0.30 8.06
N ARG A 45 -8.68 1.32 7.69
CA ARG A 45 -9.20 2.68 7.48
C ARG A 45 -10.17 2.71 6.29
N HIS A 46 -9.82 2.02 5.20
CA HIS A 46 -10.61 1.98 3.98
C HIS A 46 -11.81 1.02 4.03
N SER A 47 -11.87 0.07 4.98
CA SER A 47 -13.04 -0.80 5.15
C SER A 47 -14.32 -0.06 5.54
N ARG A 48 -14.21 1.23 5.91
CA ARG A 48 -15.35 2.13 6.15
C ARG A 48 -15.99 2.65 4.87
N ILE A 49 -15.37 2.44 3.70
CA ILE A 49 -15.92 2.85 2.41
C ILE A 49 -17.10 1.92 2.09
N PRO A 50 -18.28 2.45 1.71
CA PRO A 50 -19.41 1.64 1.31
C PRO A 50 -19.06 0.77 0.10
N ALA A 51 -19.51 -0.49 0.09
CA ALA A 51 -19.27 -1.42 -1.02
C ALA A 51 -19.90 -0.95 -2.36
N SER A 52 -20.86 -0.02 -2.30
CA SER A 52 -21.49 0.62 -3.46
C SER A 52 -20.59 1.65 -4.15
N ASP A 53 -19.58 2.19 -3.46
CA ASP A 53 -18.66 3.20 -4.01
C ASP A 53 -17.50 2.53 -4.75
N VAL A 54 -17.84 1.85 -5.85
CA VAL A 54 -16.90 1.03 -6.65
C VAL A 54 -15.75 1.88 -7.17
N VAL A 55 -16.03 3.11 -7.63
CA VAL A 55 -15.02 4.02 -8.16
C VAL A 55 -13.98 4.36 -7.10
N ARG A 56 -14.40 4.66 -5.88
CA ARG A 56 -13.47 4.96 -4.78
C ARG A 56 -12.66 3.75 -4.37
N ILE A 57 -13.27 2.56 -4.35
CA ILE A 57 -12.57 1.29 -4.09
C ILE A 57 -11.51 1.05 -5.16
N GLU A 58 -11.83 1.24 -6.43
CA GLU A 58 -10.89 1.09 -7.53
C GLU A 58 -9.72 2.07 -7.44
N GLN A 59 -9.98 3.33 -7.10
CA GLN A 59 -8.90 4.31 -6.91
C GLN A 59 -7.93 3.87 -5.80
N GLN A 60 -8.44 3.35 -4.69
CA GLN A 60 -7.58 2.83 -3.63
C GLN A 60 -6.80 1.60 -4.09
N VAL A 61 -7.43 0.70 -4.87
CA VAL A 61 -6.74 -0.47 -5.44
C VAL A 61 -5.60 -0.04 -6.39
N ARG A 62 -5.83 0.95 -7.26
CA ARG A 62 -4.79 1.48 -8.16
C ARG A 62 -3.64 2.10 -7.37
N ARG A 63 -3.95 2.92 -6.36
CA ARG A 63 -2.95 3.52 -5.48
C ARG A 63 -2.14 2.46 -4.72
N GLY A 64 -2.80 1.44 -4.20
CA GLY A 64 -2.15 0.34 -3.49
C GLY A 64 -1.26 -0.51 -4.40
N LYS A 65 -1.69 -0.80 -5.64
CA LYS A 65 -0.85 -1.48 -6.64
C LYS A 65 0.40 -0.67 -6.98
N HIS A 66 0.27 0.64 -7.17
CA HIS A 66 1.41 1.51 -7.40
C HIS A 66 2.39 1.49 -6.21
N LEU A 67 1.87 1.65 -4.98
CA LEU A 67 2.68 1.58 -3.77
C LEU A 67 3.40 0.23 -3.64
N LEU A 68 2.71 -0.89 -3.92
CA LEU A 68 3.30 -2.22 -3.90
C LEU A 68 4.43 -2.34 -4.91
N ALA A 69 4.25 -1.84 -6.14
CA ALA A 69 5.28 -1.84 -7.17
C ALA A 69 6.49 -1.01 -6.73
N THR A 70 6.28 0.21 -6.22
CA THR A 70 7.34 1.09 -5.71
C THR A 70 8.12 0.41 -4.58
N LEU A 71 7.42 -0.17 -3.60
CA LEU A 71 8.04 -0.87 -2.48
C LEU A 71 8.68 -2.19 -2.91
N SER A 72 8.25 -2.82 -4.00
CA SER A 72 8.89 -4.04 -4.53
C SER A 72 10.18 -3.70 -5.28
N SER A 73 10.21 -2.61 -6.05
CA SER A 73 11.35 -2.22 -6.88
C SER A 73 12.45 -1.51 -6.08
N GLN A 74 12.11 -0.78 -5.02
CA GLN A 74 13.11 -0.12 -4.19
C GLN A 74 13.60 -1.08 -3.08
N HIS A 75 14.92 -1.19 -2.93
CA HIS A 75 15.59 -1.78 -1.75
C HIS A 75 15.38 -0.85 -0.53
N VAL A 76 14.13 -0.64 -0.12
CA VAL A 76 13.79 0.26 0.99
C VAL A 76 14.08 -0.43 2.32
N THR A 77 15.23 -0.10 2.88
CA THR A 77 15.60 -0.37 4.27
C THR A 77 14.82 0.58 5.16
N GLY A 78 13.61 0.16 5.59
CA GLY A 78 12.82 0.87 6.60
C GLY A 78 11.78 1.85 6.02
N ILE A 79 10.50 1.53 6.22
CA ILE A 79 9.39 2.42 5.90
C ILE A 79 9.21 3.39 7.07
N GLY A 80 10.04 4.44 7.07
CA GLY A 80 9.79 5.62 7.87
C GLY A 80 8.75 6.49 7.15
N SER A 81 7.53 6.54 7.69
CA SER A 81 6.49 7.56 7.42
C SER A 81 6.11 7.84 5.97
N ILE A 82 4.82 7.67 5.64
CA ILE A 82 4.19 8.34 4.49
C ILE A 82 4.10 9.84 4.84
N GLY A 83 5.24 10.52 4.79
CA GLY A 83 5.41 11.96 4.77
C GLY A 83 6.19 12.34 3.50
N PRO A 84 6.20 13.62 3.09
CA PRO A 84 6.93 14.05 1.89
C PRO A 84 8.41 13.64 1.99
N PRO A 85 9.06 13.35 0.85
CA PRO A 85 10.38 12.74 0.83
C PRO A 85 11.39 13.65 1.54
N VAL A 86 11.95 13.19 2.65
CA VAL A 86 13.18 13.77 3.18
C VAL A 86 14.30 13.31 2.25
N GLN A 87 14.81 14.25 1.46
CA GLN A 87 16.02 14.05 0.67
C GLN A 87 17.15 13.66 1.61
N SER A 88 17.53 12.38 1.61
CA SER A 88 18.76 11.93 2.24
C SER A 88 19.92 12.46 1.41
N LYS A 89 20.43 13.61 1.85
CA LYS A 89 21.66 14.23 1.40
C LYS A 89 22.80 13.22 1.57
N ILE A 90 23.36 12.75 0.46
CA ILE A 90 24.64 12.05 0.44
C ILE A 90 25.63 13.10 -0.05
N ASP A 91 26.29 13.77 0.88
CA ASP A 91 27.53 14.50 0.62
C ASP A 91 28.67 13.47 0.68
N PRO A 92 29.44 13.22 -0.40
CA PRO A 92 30.77 12.64 -0.26
C PRO A 92 31.80 13.79 -0.32
N ALA A 93 32.02 14.44 0.82
CA ALA A 93 33.32 15.02 1.06
C ALA A 93 34.34 13.89 1.25
N SER A 94 35.49 14.03 0.60
CA SER A 94 36.77 13.34 0.86
C SER A 94 37.14 12.14 -0.02
N THR A 95 37.87 12.42 -1.11
CA THR A 95 39.18 11.81 -1.43
C THR A 95 39.99 12.88 -2.19
N ALA A 96 40.89 13.61 -1.54
CA ALA A 96 42.31 13.26 -1.33
C ALA A 96 43.18 13.38 -2.60
N SER A 97 44.04 14.42 -2.59
CA SER A 97 45.42 14.57 -3.09
C SER A 97 46.02 13.66 -4.19
N LYS A 98 46.96 14.32 -4.91
CA LYS A 98 47.99 13.88 -5.88
C LYS A 98 47.49 13.78 -7.33
N SER A 99 48.14 14.36 -8.34
CA SER A 99 49.52 14.86 -8.50
C SER A 99 49.55 15.95 -9.56
#